data_AF-U2P2E4-F1
#
_entry.id   AF-U2P2E4-F1
#
_cell.length_a   1.000
_cell.length_b   1.000
_cell.length_c   1.000
_cell.angle_alpha   90.00
_cell.angle_beta   90.00
_cell.angle_gamma   90.00
#
_symmetry.space_group_name_H-M   'P 1'
#
loop_
_entity.id
_entity.type
_entity.pdbx_description
1 polymer ?
#
loop_
_entity_poly.entity_id
_entity_poly.type
_entity_poly.pdbx_seq_one_letter_code
_entity_poly.pdbx_strand_id
1 'polypeptide(L)'
;MVSIHTKGDILMPTSKRKMWLELSINVLLLMTPLFLIINGSVGLAENDPNHPDVFILIGVLILGILGLVMTGLTVFRLYTRGWHSMELYQKKLAVLYFVCLLIGGFEWLLFTEAIPPNWYLH
;
A
#
# COMPACT_ATOMS: atom_id res chain seq x y z
N MET A 1 18.07 47.12 27.86
CA MET A 1 16.91 46.90 26.96
C MET A 1 17.01 45.46 26.47
N VAL A 2 16.19 44.55 27.01
CA VAL A 2 16.31 43.11 26.78
C VAL A 2 15.78 42.79 25.37
N SER A 3 16.65 42.34 24.48
CA SER A 3 16.26 41.80 23.17
C SER A 3 15.81 40.35 23.38
N ILE A 4 14.49 40.15 23.38
CA ILE A 4 13.89 38.82 23.45
C ILE A 4 14.02 38.25 22.04
N HIS A 5 15.03 37.40 21.85
CA HIS A 5 15.20 36.59 20.66
C HIS A 5 14.02 35.63 20.58
N THR A 6 13.04 35.96 19.74
CA THR A 6 11.88 35.14 19.44
C THR A 6 12.37 33.77 18.95
N LYS A 7 11.98 32.74 19.70
CA LYS A 7 12.09 31.34 19.32
C LYS A 7 11.61 31.21 17.88
N GLY A 8 12.46 30.60 17.04
CA GLY A 8 12.06 30.16 15.71
C GLY A 8 10.85 29.24 15.86
N ASP A 9 9.68 29.78 15.56
CA ASP A 9 8.45 29.03 15.43
C ASP A 9 8.65 28.06 14.27
N ILE A 10 8.95 26.81 14.61
CA ILE A 10 8.83 25.65 13.72
C ILE A 10 7.32 25.39 13.54
N LEU A 11 6.59 26.38 13.03
CA LEU A 11 5.22 26.24 12.58
C LEU A 11 5.27 25.74 11.14
N MET A 12 5.63 24.46 11.02
CA MET A 12 5.35 23.70 9.81
C MET A 12 3.82 23.74 9.64
N PRO A 13 3.27 24.26 8.53
CA PRO A 13 1.84 24.46 8.38
C PRO A 13 1.12 23.14 8.60
N THR A 14 0.06 23.16 9.40
CA THR A 14 -0.67 21.99 9.90
C THR A 14 -1.11 21.02 8.79
N SER A 15 -1.31 21.51 7.55
CA SER A 15 -1.57 20.69 6.36
C SER A 15 -0.38 19.82 5.94
N LYS A 16 0.84 20.36 5.94
CA LYS A 16 2.06 19.62 5.56
C LYS A 16 2.37 18.53 6.58
N ARG A 17 2.17 18.79 7.88
CA ARG A 17 2.36 17.76 8.93
C ARG A 17 1.39 16.59 8.75
N LYS A 18 0.12 16.87 8.45
CA LYS A 18 -0.87 15.81 8.16
C LYS A 18 -0.49 14.99 6.93
N MET A 19 -0.06 15.66 5.84
CA MET A 19 0.42 14.97 4.64
C MET A 19 1.60 14.05 4.93
N TRP A 20 2.60 14.53 5.67
CA TRP A 20 3.76 13.72 6.06
C TRP A 20 3.40 12.56 6.98
N LEU A 21 2.46 12.76 7.92
CA LEU A 21 1.97 11.67 8.76
C LEU A 21 1.23 10.60 7.95
N GLU A 22 0.33 11.00 7.05
CA GLU A 22 -0.37 10.06 6.16
C GLU A 22 0.63 9.30 5.28
N LEU A 23 1.66 9.97 4.75
CA LEU A 23 2.73 9.32 4.00
C LEU A 23 3.47 8.30 4.85
N SER A 24 3.94 8.70 6.04
CA SER A 24 4.69 7.82 6.94
C SER A 24 3.88 6.60 7.37
N ILE A 25 2.58 6.78 7.66
CA ILE A 25 1.68 5.67 7.99
C ILE A 25 1.54 4.73 6.80
N ASN A 26 1.27 5.27 5.60
CA ASN A 26 1.12 4.46 4.39
C ASN A 26 2.41 3.68 4.04
N VAL A 27 3.58 4.31 4.21
CA VAL A 27 4.87 3.65 4.04
C VAL A 27 5.04 2.54 5.06
N LEU A 28 4.83 2.82 6.36
CA LEU A 28 4.95 1.82 7.41
C LEU A 28 4.00 0.63 7.19
N LEU A 29 2.78 0.92 6.74
CA LEU A 29 1.74 -0.06 6.46
C LEU A 29 2.09 -0.95 5.26
N LEU A 30 2.81 -0.42 4.27
CA LEU A 30 3.35 -1.19 3.13
C LEU A 30 4.63 -1.95 3.48
N MET A 31 5.41 -1.50 4.46
CA MET A 31 6.63 -2.20 4.87
C MET A 31 6.35 -3.60 5.43
N THR A 32 5.24 -3.78 6.15
CA THR A 32 4.87 -5.10 6.71
C THR A 32 4.67 -6.18 5.65
N PRO A 33 3.78 -6.02 4.65
CA PRO A 33 3.63 -7.02 3.59
C PRO A 33 4.90 -7.18 2.75
N LEU A 34 5.64 -6.09 2.48
CA LEU A 34 6.90 -6.17 1.74
C LEU A 34 7.96 -6.99 2.47
N PHE A 35 8.08 -6.82 3.80
CA PHE A 35 9.03 -7.58 4.61
C PHE A 35 8.70 -9.08 4.61
N LEU A 36 7.42 -9.44 4.67
CA LEU A 36 6.96 -10.84 4.58
C LEU A 36 7.31 -11.45 3.22
N ILE A 37 7.07 -10.72 2.13
CA ILE A 37 7.42 -11.17 0.77
C ILE A 37 8.93 -11.37 0.63
N ILE A 38 9.74 -10.44 1.14
CA ILE A 38 11.20 -10.53 1.06
C ILE A 38 11.70 -11.73 1.85
N ASN A 39 11.26 -11.91 3.11
CA ASN A 39 11.69 -13.06 3.92
C ASN A 39 11.26 -14.39 3.29
N GLY A 40 10.03 -14.46 2.78
CA GLY A 40 9.58 -15.65 2.05
C GLY A 40 10.43 -15.90 0.80
N SER A 41 10.79 -14.85 0.04
CA SER A 41 11.62 -14.98 -1.15
C SER A 41 13.05 -15.45 -0.84
N VAL A 42 13.64 -14.94 0.24
CA VAL A 42 14.97 -15.36 0.72
C VAL A 42 14.93 -16.82 1.18
N GLY A 43 13.93 -17.21 1.98
CA GLY A 43 13.78 -18.60 2.41
C GLY A 43 13.55 -19.57 1.25
N LEU A 44 12.84 -19.13 0.20
CA LEU A 44 12.69 -19.89 -1.05
C LEU A 44 14.03 -20.09 -1.76
N ALA A 45 14.85 -19.05 -1.84
CA ALA A 45 16.19 -19.13 -2.44
C ALA A 45 17.14 -20.04 -1.64
N GLU A 46 16.98 -20.08 -0.31
CA GLU A 46 17.77 -20.92 0.60
C GLU A 46 17.26 -22.38 0.69
N ASN A 47 16.16 -22.72 -0.02
CA ASN A 47 15.45 -24.00 0.10
C ASN A 47 15.12 -24.34 1.57
N ASP A 48 14.74 -23.33 2.36
CA ASP A 48 14.35 -23.52 3.75
C ASP A 48 13.09 -24.39 3.81
N PRO A 49 13.09 -25.50 4.58
CA PRO A 49 11.92 -26.36 4.76
C PRO A 49 10.74 -25.68 5.49
N ASN A 50 10.90 -24.48 6.06
CA ASN A 50 9.85 -23.76 6.80
C ASN A 50 8.74 -23.12 5.93
N HIS A 51 8.41 -23.70 4.78
CA HIS A 51 7.37 -23.21 3.86
C HIS A 51 7.46 -21.69 3.56
N PRO A 52 8.59 -21.23 2.99
CA PRO A 52 8.80 -19.83 2.61
C PRO A 52 7.72 -19.24 1.70
N ASP A 53 7.08 -20.09 0.90
CA ASP A 53 5.95 -19.78 0.03
C ASP A 53 4.74 -19.23 0.80
N VAL A 54 4.47 -19.72 2.01
CA VAL A 54 3.37 -19.26 2.87
C VAL A 54 3.59 -17.81 3.30
N PHE A 55 4.83 -17.40 3.58
CA PHE A 55 5.15 -16.02 3.94
C PHE A 55 4.95 -15.05 2.78
N ILE A 56 5.32 -15.46 1.57
CA ILE A 56 5.04 -14.69 0.35
C ILE A 56 3.53 -14.54 0.18
N LEU A 57 2.81 -15.65 0.28
CA LEU A 57 1.38 -15.71 0.06
C LEU A 57 0.61 -14.81 1.05
N ILE A 58 0.94 -14.87 2.33
CA ILE A 58 0.36 -14.01 3.37
C ILE A 58 0.72 -12.54 3.12
N GLY A 59 1.98 -12.25 2.75
CA GLY A 59 2.41 -10.89 2.45
C GLY A 59 1.64 -10.29 1.27
N VAL A 60 1.46 -11.06 0.20
CA VAL A 60 0.69 -10.68 -0.99
C VAL A 60 -0.81 -10.53 -0.68
N LEU A 61 -1.38 -11.40 0.16
CA LEU A 61 -2.76 -11.28 0.62
C LEU A 61 -3.00 -9.98 1.41
N ILE A 62 -2.13 -9.68 2.37
CA ILE A 62 -2.19 -8.44 3.15
C ILE A 62 -2.08 -7.24 2.19
N LEU A 63 -1.15 -7.28 1.24
CA LEU A 63 -0.96 -6.23 0.23
C LEU A 63 -2.24 -6.02 -0.62
N GLY A 64 -2.88 -7.10 -1.04
CA GLY A 64 -4.14 -7.08 -1.79
C GLY A 64 -5.30 -6.50 -0.99
N ILE A 65 -5.51 -6.95 0.25
CA ILE A 65 -6.57 -6.42 1.15
C ILE A 65 -6.35 -4.92 1.39
N LEU A 66 -5.10 -4.53 1.64
CA LEU A 66 -4.75 -3.13 1.86
C LEU A 66 -5.04 -2.27 0.63
N GLY A 67 -4.64 -2.77 -0.54
CA GLY A 67 -4.96 -2.18 -1.83
C GLY A 67 -6.47 -2.04 -2.03
N LEU A 68 -7.26 -3.06 -1.66
CA LEU A 68 -8.72 -3.07 -1.79
C LEU A 68 -9.36 -1.97 -0.95
N VAL A 69 -9.02 -1.91 0.34
CA VAL A 69 -9.58 -0.92 1.28
C VAL A 69 -9.23 0.50 0.83
N MET A 70 -7.96 0.75 0.49
CA MET A 70 -7.50 2.09 0.12
C MET A 70 -8.04 2.52 -1.25
N THR A 71 -8.14 1.61 -2.22
CA THR A 71 -8.77 1.87 -3.51
C THR A 71 -10.25 2.16 -3.34
N GLY A 72 -10.97 1.34 -2.56
CA GLY A 72 -12.40 1.54 -2.29
C GLY A 72 -12.69 2.90 -1.62
N LEU A 73 -11.88 3.28 -0.62
CA LEU A 73 -11.95 4.60 -0.01
C LEU A 73 -11.68 5.73 -1.02
N THR A 74 -10.73 5.53 -1.93
CA THR A 74 -10.42 6.52 -2.98
C THR A 74 -11.59 6.65 -3.96
N VAL A 75 -12.18 5.54 -4.40
CA VAL A 75 -13.35 5.54 -5.30
C VAL A 75 -14.54 6.22 -4.64
N PHE A 76 -14.77 5.98 -3.35
CA PHE A 76 -15.82 6.67 -2.59
C PHE A 76 -15.57 8.19 -2.51
N ARG A 77 -14.32 8.61 -2.26
CA ARG A 77 -13.93 10.03 -2.27
C ARG A 77 -14.07 10.65 -3.65
N LEU A 78 -13.76 9.89 -4.69
CA LEU A 78 -13.92 10.29 -6.08
C LEU A 78 -15.39 10.53 -6.43
N TYR A 79 -16.29 9.63 -6.00
CA TYR A 79 -17.74 9.78 -6.21
C TYR A 79 -18.31 11.00 -5.49
N THR A 80 -17.81 11.31 -4.29
CA THR A 80 -18.35 12.39 -3.44
C THR A 80 -17.77 13.77 -3.74
N ARG A 81 -16.49 13.90 -4.09
CA ARG A 81 -15.80 15.20 -4.29
C ARG A 81 -15.36 15.46 -5.72
N GLY A 82 -15.30 14.43 -6.56
CA GLY A 82 -14.81 14.52 -7.94
C GLY A 82 -13.28 14.46 -8.06
N TRP A 83 -12.80 13.97 -9.21
CA TRP A 83 -11.36 13.76 -9.47
C TRP A 83 -10.54 15.06 -9.49
N HIS A 84 -11.19 16.17 -9.87
CA HIS A 84 -10.51 17.44 -10.07
C HIS A 84 -10.14 18.14 -8.75
N SER A 85 -10.86 17.87 -7.66
CA SER A 85 -10.57 18.48 -6.35
C SER A 85 -9.49 17.71 -5.55
N MET A 86 -9.00 16.59 -6.07
CA MET A 86 -8.00 15.77 -5.38
C MET A 86 -6.58 16.26 -5.64
N GLU A 87 -5.79 16.33 -4.57
CA GLU A 87 -4.37 16.65 -4.65
C GLU A 87 -3.60 15.57 -5.44
N LEU A 88 -2.55 16.00 -6.17
CA LEU A 88 -1.72 15.10 -6.98
C LEU A 88 -1.13 13.94 -6.18
N TYR A 89 -0.78 14.17 -4.91
CA TYR A 89 -0.26 13.13 -4.02
C TYR A 89 -1.29 12.02 -3.75
N GLN A 90 -2.54 12.38 -3.48
CA GLN A 90 -3.62 11.40 -3.27
C GLN A 90 -3.87 10.58 -4.53
N LYS A 91 -3.76 11.19 -5.71
CA LYS A 91 -3.84 10.47 -6.99
C LYS A 91 -2.72 9.45 -7.17
N LYS A 92 -1.47 9.81 -6.83
CA LYS A 92 -0.33 8.88 -6.89
C LYS A 92 -0.50 7.71 -5.92
N LEU A 93 -0.92 7.97 -4.68
CA LEU A 93 -1.24 6.92 -3.71
C LEU A 93 -2.36 6.00 -4.19
N ALA A 94 -3.41 6.58 -4.78
CA ALA A 94 -4.52 5.79 -5.32
C ALA A 94 -4.06 4.82 -6.41
N VAL A 95 -3.22 5.30 -7.34
CA VAL A 95 -2.64 4.44 -8.38
C VAL A 95 -1.76 3.36 -7.75
N LEU A 96 -0.91 3.71 -6.77
CA LEU A 96 -0.08 2.74 -6.07
C LEU A 96 -0.92 1.64 -5.42
N TYR A 97 -1.94 2.00 -4.65
CA TYR A 97 -2.82 1.02 -3.99
C TYR A 97 -3.66 0.22 -4.97
N PHE A 98 -4.04 0.80 -6.11
CA PHE A 98 -4.70 0.07 -7.18
C PHE A 98 -3.78 -0.98 -7.81
N VAL A 99 -2.51 -0.65 -8.05
CA VAL A 99 -1.51 -1.63 -8.52
C VAL A 99 -1.29 -2.72 -7.48
N CYS A 100 -1.17 -2.37 -6.20
CA CYS A 100 -1.08 -3.36 -5.11
C CYS A 100 -2.29 -4.28 -5.05
N LEU A 101 -3.49 -3.74 -5.27
CA LEU A 101 -4.72 -4.53 -5.36
C LEU A 101 -4.70 -5.48 -6.54
N LEU A 102 -4.26 -5.03 -7.72
CA LEU A 102 -4.17 -5.90 -8.89
C LEU A 102 -3.20 -7.04 -8.63
N ILE A 103 -1.98 -6.75 -8.17
CA ILE A 103 -0.97 -7.78 -7.87
C ILE A 103 -1.50 -8.77 -6.83
N GLY A 104 -1.97 -8.26 -5.68
CA GLY A 104 -2.46 -9.12 -4.60
C GLY A 104 -3.71 -9.90 -4.98
N GLY A 105 -4.64 -9.28 -5.72
CA GLY A 105 -5.87 -9.90 -6.18
C GLY A 105 -5.63 -10.98 -7.23
N PHE A 106 -4.75 -10.74 -8.20
CA PHE A 106 -4.41 -11.72 -9.24
C PHE A 106 -3.72 -12.95 -8.67
N GLU A 107 -2.67 -12.74 -7.85
CA GLU A 107 -1.98 -13.85 -7.16
C GLU A 107 -2.97 -14.69 -6.34
N TRP A 108 -3.92 -14.04 -5.66
CA TRP A 108 -4.92 -14.75 -4.86
C TRP A 108 -5.97 -15.48 -5.68
N LEU A 109 -6.40 -14.91 -6.81
CA LEU A 109 -7.30 -15.57 -7.76
C LEU A 109 -6.64 -16.80 -8.39
N LEU A 110 -5.33 -16.73 -8.70
CA LEU A 110 -4.56 -17.87 -9.20
C LEU A 110 -4.42 -18.96 -8.13
N PHE A 111 -4.08 -18.59 -6.90
CA PHE A 111 -3.94 -19.54 -5.79
C PHE A 111 -5.25 -20.26 -5.44
N THR A 112 -6.37 -19.55 -5.49
CA THR A 112 -7.69 -20.12 -5.19
C THR A 112 -8.28 -20.93 -6.35
N GLU A 113 -7.57 -21.04 -7.48
CA GLU A 113 -8.05 -21.65 -8.74
C GLU A 113 -9.41 -21.08 -9.19
N ALA A 114 -9.78 -19.90 -8.71
CA ALA A 114 -11.06 -19.26 -9.03
C ALA A 114 -11.17 -18.93 -10.52
N ILE A 115 -10.02 -18.80 -11.19
CA ILE A 115 -9.92 -18.75 -12.65
C ILE A 115 -9.48 -20.14 -13.12
N PRO A 116 -10.38 -20.95 -13.71
CA PRO A 116 -9.98 -22.23 -14.26
C PRO A 116 -8.98 -22.01 -15.40
N PRO A 117 -7.87 -22.77 -15.45
CA PRO A 117 -6.81 -22.60 -16.46
C PRO A 117 -7.29 -22.81 -17.91
N ASN A 118 -8.52 -23.30 -18.12
CA ASN A 118 -9.13 -23.49 -19.43
C ASN A 118 -9.50 -22.19 -20.16
N TRP A 119 -9.55 -21.03 -19.48
CA TRP A 119 -9.86 -19.74 -20.10
C TRP A 119 -8.73 -19.13 -20.91
N TYR A 120 -7.51 -19.65 -20.82
CA TYR A 120 -6.36 -19.21 -21.62
C TYR A 120 -6.21 -20.00 -22.94
N LEU A 121 -7.01 -21.04 -23.16
CA LEU A 121 -6.87 -21.98 -24.29
C LEU A 121 -8.01 -21.89 -25.32
N HIS A 122 -8.75 -20.78 -25.38
CA HIS A 122 -9.87 -20.65 -26.32
C HIS A 122 -9.86 -19.37 -27.16
#